data_AF-A0A2E6WBJ2-F1
#
_entry.id   AF-A0A2E6WBJ2-F1
#
_cell.length_a   1.000
_cell.length_b   1.000
_cell.length_c   1.000
_cell.angle_alpha   90.00
_cell.angle_beta   90.00
_cell.angle_gamma   90.00
#
_symmetry.space_group_name_H-M   'P 1'
#
loop_
_entity.id
_entity.type
_entity.pdbx_description
1 polymer ?
#
loop_
_entity_poly.entity_id
_entity_poly.type
_entity_poly.pdbx_seq_one_letter_code
_entity_poly.pdbx_strand_id
1 'polypeptide(L)'
;MKQLSLCLLILLAVSLTTSAAYEKVKPKLELQEIQEFIGQWKGVGQLKRGSTQGGWIEESHWEWKFTKQDSALVYESPKGKFVKELRVSFEDGVYVARGVNADGKKIELRGKRDDSGKLVLTNAEMTLPSRISFRTVAAGKRMVVSFERKLSAALYTRLGEVGATRKGSMFGKGVQEVVCIVSGGKGTMPVTFEGKTYYVCCTGCRDYFNENAAEIVAEYRMKQLKN
;
A
#
# COMPACT_ATOMS: atom_id res chain seq x y z
N MET A 1 69.41 1.58 -47.61
CA MET A 1 68.34 0.56 -47.80
C MET A 1 67.52 0.46 -46.52
N LYS A 2 66.29 0.98 -46.59
CA LYS A 2 65.09 0.81 -45.74
C LYS A 2 65.29 0.36 -44.27
N GLN A 3 65.09 1.29 -43.33
CA GLN A 3 64.61 0.97 -41.99
C GLN A 3 63.19 1.52 -41.80
N LEU A 4 62.28 0.62 -41.43
CA LEU A 4 60.90 0.88 -41.05
C LEU A 4 60.87 1.69 -39.74
N SER A 5 60.11 2.77 -39.69
CA SER A 5 59.65 3.37 -38.44
C SER A 5 58.13 3.21 -38.34
N LEU A 6 57.74 2.52 -37.28
CA LEU A 6 56.39 2.14 -36.91
C LEU A 6 55.73 3.33 -36.17
N CYS A 7 54.78 4.02 -36.79
CA CYS A 7 53.96 5.03 -36.12
C CYS A 7 52.88 4.32 -35.29
N LEU A 8 53.05 4.34 -33.97
CA LEU A 8 52.05 3.92 -33.00
C LEU A 8 51.05 5.06 -32.76
N LEU A 9 49.87 4.99 -33.37
CA LEU A 9 48.74 5.89 -33.10
C LEU A 9 48.00 5.40 -31.85
N ILE A 10 48.14 6.13 -30.73
CA ILE A 10 47.35 5.94 -29.52
C ILE A 10 46.03 6.69 -29.71
N LEU A 11 44.95 5.96 -30.00
CA LEU A 11 43.58 6.48 -29.91
C LEU A 11 43.12 6.42 -28.44
N LEU A 12 43.03 7.57 -27.79
CA LEU A 12 42.34 7.72 -26.51
C LEU A 12 40.83 7.76 -26.76
N ALA A 13 40.15 6.62 -26.57
CA ALA A 13 38.68 6.57 -26.55
C ALA A 13 38.19 7.08 -25.18
N VAL A 14 37.70 8.32 -25.13
CA VAL A 14 37.00 8.86 -23.96
C VAL A 14 35.59 8.28 -23.95
N SER A 15 35.38 7.26 -23.13
CA SER A 15 34.05 6.69 -22.85
C SER A 15 33.26 7.68 -21.99
N LEU A 16 32.38 8.49 -22.60
CA LEU A 16 31.32 9.16 -21.84
C LEU A 16 30.32 8.11 -21.37
N THR A 17 30.49 7.64 -20.14
CA THR A 17 29.45 6.92 -19.43
C THR A 17 28.39 7.92 -18.98
N THR A 18 27.35 8.09 -19.80
CA THR A 18 26.13 8.78 -19.38
C THR A 18 25.45 7.91 -18.33
N SER A 19 25.82 8.11 -17.06
CA SER A 19 25.05 7.68 -15.92
C SER A 19 23.70 8.41 -15.99
N ALA A 20 22.69 7.77 -16.58
CA ALA A 20 21.31 8.22 -16.48
C ALA A 20 20.94 8.19 -14.99
N ALA A 21 21.02 9.36 -14.34
CA ALA A 21 20.58 9.55 -12.98
C ALA A 21 19.10 9.15 -12.93
N TYR A 22 18.82 8.04 -12.27
CA TYR A 22 17.48 7.52 -12.09
C TYR A 22 16.77 8.47 -11.11
N GLU A 23 16.05 9.46 -11.63
CA GLU A 23 15.28 10.39 -10.79
C GLU A 23 14.22 9.58 -10.04
N LYS A 24 14.34 9.52 -8.71
CA LYS A 24 13.44 8.76 -7.84
C LYS A 24 12.09 9.47 -7.83
N VAL A 25 11.03 8.74 -8.19
CA VAL A 25 9.66 9.26 -8.13
C VAL A 25 9.25 9.48 -6.68
N LYS A 26 9.03 10.74 -6.31
CA LYS A 26 8.45 11.07 -5.01
C LYS A 26 7.01 10.57 -4.94
N PRO A 27 6.58 9.95 -3.82
CA PRO A 27 5.18 9.59 -3.62
C PRO A 27 4.30 10.85 -3.71
N LYS A 28 3.15 10.75 -4.39
CA LYS A 28 2.11 11.79 -4.30
C LYS A 28 1.69 11.94 -2.84
N LEU A 29 1.73 13.17 -2.31
CA LEU A 29 1.45 13.47 -0.90
C LEU A 29 0.07 12.93 -0.48
N GLU A 30 -0.90 12.97 -1.37
CA GLU A 30 -2.26 12.51 -1.11
C GLU A 30 -2.32 11.00 -0.89
N LEU A 31 -1.49 10.22 -1.58
CA LEU A 31 -1.41 8.78 -1.31
C LEU A 31 -0.74 8.47 0.04
N GLN A 32 0.06 9.40 0.59
CA GLN A 32 0.60 9.24 1.95
C GLN A 32 -0.49 9.30 3.01
N GLU A 33 -1.61 9.99 2.77
CA GLU A 33 -2.73 10.07 3.72
C GLU A 33 -3.39 8.72 3.98
N ILE A 34 -3.32 7.79 3.01
CA ILE A 34 -3.85 6.43 3.12
C ILE A 34 -2.75 5.38 3.32
N GLN A 35 -1.50 5.79 3.57
CA GLN A 35 -0.38 4.87 3.80
C GLN A 35 -0.59 3.96 5.02
N GLU A 36 -1.47 4.36 5.95
CA GLU A 36 -1.87 3.53 7.07
C GLU A 36 -2.48 2.19 6.64
N PHE A 37 -2.93 2.02 5.40
CA PHE A 37 -3.45 0.74 4.93
C PHE A 37 -2.33 -0.26 4.58
N ILE A 38 -1.11 0.20 4.31
CA ILE A 38 0.04 -0.63 3.89
C ILE A 38 0.33 -1.71 4.91
N GLY A 39 0.52 -2.95 4.45
CA GLY A 39 0.85 -4.09 5.28
C GLY A 39 -0.06 -5.28 5.02
N GLN A 40 0.18 -6.35 5.76
CA GLN A 40 -0.56 -7.60 5.64
C GLN A 40 -1.68 -7.66 6.67
N TRP A 41 -2.83 -8.14 6.23
CA TRP A 41 -4.07 -8.17 7.00
C TRP A 41 -4.68 -9.56 6.94
N LYS A 42 -5.15 -10.04 8.09
CA LYS A 42 -5.89 -11.30 8.20
C LYS A 42 -7.15 -11.07 9.00
N GLY A 43 -8.29 -11.47 8.45
CA GLY A 43 -9.58 -11.15 9.02
C GLY A 43 -10.66 -12.16 8.70
N VAL A 44 -11.83 -11.88 9.28
CA VAL A 44 -13.06 -12.62 9.02
C VAL A 44 -14.05 -11.65 8.37
N GLY A 45 -14.58 -12.07 7.23
CA GLY A 45 -15.70 -11.45 6.56
C GLY A 45 -17.03 -11.99 7.06
N GLN A 46 -18.01 -11.10 7.18
CA GLN A 46 -19.39 -11.40 7.55
C GLN A 46 -20.35 -10.78 6.54
N LEU A 47 -21.33 -11.56 6.07
CA LEU A 47 -22.42 -11.04 5.24
C LEU A 47 -23.38 -10.18 6.07
N LYS A 48 -23.65 -10.62 7.31
CA LYS A 48 -24.45 -9.92 8.31
C LYS A 48 -23.60 -9.70 9.55
N ARG A 49 -23.49 -8.44 9.99
CA ARG A 49 -22.73 -8.07 11.20
C ARG A 49 -23.18 -8.90 12.40
N GLY A 50 -22.22 -9.48 13.12
CA GLY A 50 -22.50 -10.28 14.31
C GLY A 50 -23.02 -11.69 14.02
N SER A 51 -23.07 -12.11 12.74
CA SER A 51 -23.40 -13.48 12.35
C SER A 51 -22.19 -14.16 11.71
N THR A 52 -21.98 -15.42 12.06
CA THR A 52 -20.97 -16.29 11.43
C THR A 52 -21.51 -16.99 10.19
N GLN A 53 -22.82 -16.94 9.93
CA GLN A 53 -23.45 -17.59 8.79
C GLN A 53 -22.98 -16.96 7.49
N GLY A 54 -22.43 -17.78 6.59
CA GLY A 54 -21.83 -17.32 5.34
C GLY A 54 -20.56 -16.49 5.51
N GLY A 55 -19.96 -16.53 6.71
CA GLY A 55 -18.67 -15.89 6.97
C GLY A 55 -17.53 -16.53 6.18
N TRP A 56 -16.46 -15.78 5.96
CA TRP A 56 -15.28 -16.24 5.23
C TRP A 56 -14.00 -15.68 5.84
N ILE A 57 -12.86 -16.28 5.51
CA ILE A 57 -11.54 -15.75 5.89
C ILE A 57 -11.04 -14.89 4.74
N GLU A 58 -10.57 -13.69 5.09
CA GLU A 58 -9.95 -12.76 4.16
C GLU A 58 -8.48 -12.57 4.57
N GLU A 59 -7.57 -12.79 3.62
CA GLU A 59 -6.17 -12.37 3.76
C GLU A 59 -5.87 -11.38 2.65
N SER A 60 -5.36 -10.21 3.03
CA SER A 60 -5.05 -9.16 2.07
C SER A 60 -3.75 -8.46 2.38
N HIS A 61 -3.20 -7.80 1.37
CA HIS A 61 -1.94 -7.10 1.43
C HIS A 61 -2.09 -5.75 0.73
N TRP A 62 -1.55 -4.71 1.36
CA TRP A 62 -1.38 -3.40 0.77
C TRP A 62 0.10 -3.08 0.64
N GLU A 63 0.52 -2.63 -0.54
CA GLU A 63 1.89 -2.19 -0.78
C GLU A 63 1.96 -0.92 -1.62
N TRP A 64 3.06 -0.18 -1.43
CA TRP A 64 3.48 0.84 -2.38
C TRP A 64 3.98 0.18 -3.67
N LYS A 65 3.53 0.71 -4.81
CA LYS A 65 4.06 0.39 -6.12
C LYS A 65 4.51 1.66 -6.82
N PHE A 66 5.83 1.82 -6.90
CA PHE A 66 6.47 2.90 -7.62
C PHE A 66 6.82 2.45 -9.04
N THR A 67 6.52 3.30 -10.01
CA THR A 67 6.99 3.19 -11.39
C THR A 67 7.80 4.44 -11.73
N LYS A 68 8.40 4.51 -12.93
CA LYS A 68 9.19 5.67 -13.36
C LYS A 68 8.39 6.98 -13.43
N GLN A 69 7.06 6.91 -13.47
CA GLN A 69 6.19 8.07 -13.76
C GLN A 69 5.03 8.21 -12.77
N ASP A 70 4.81 7.21 -11.92
CA ASP A 70 3.60 7.12 -11.09
C ASP A 70 3.86 6.36 -9.79
N SER A 71 3.14 6.76 -8.75
CA SER A 71 3.09 6.11 -7.45
C SER A 71 1.66 5.63 -7.21
N ALA A 72 1.50 4.38 -6.78
CA ALA A 72 0.19 3.83 -6.45
C ALA A 72 0.27 2.97 -5.18
N LEU A 73 -0.87 2.80 -4.53
CA LEU A 73 -1.06 1.77 -3.50
C LEU A 73 -1.82 0.61 -4.10
N VAL A 74 -1.26 -0.60 -4.00
CA VAL A 74 -1.88 -1.81 -4.51
C VAL A 74 -2.41 -2.62 -3.35
N TYR A 75 -3.72 -2.89 -3.41
CA TYR A 75 -4.43 -3.83 -2.56
C TYR A 75 -4.58 -5.15 -3.29
N GLU A 76 -4.21 -6.25 -2.65
CA GLU A 76 -4.43 -7.60 -3.13
C GLU A 76 -5.16 -8.43 -2.08
N SER A 77 -6.19 -9.15 -2.51
CA SER A 77 -6.88 -10.18 -1.75
C SER A 77 -7.16 -11.38 -2.68
N PRO A 78 -6.21 -12.32 -2.82
CA PRO A 78 -6.32 -13.38 -3.82
C PRO A 78 -7.57 -14.26 -3.69
N LYS A 79 -8.05 -14.44 -2.45
CA LYS A 79 -9.28 -15.18 -2.13
C LYS A 79 -10.44 -14.26 -1.76
N GLY A 80 -10.34 -12.98 -2.11
CA GLY A 80 -11.30 -11.96 -1.74
C GLY A 80 -12.68 -12.24 -2.28
N LYS A 81 -13.70 -12.18 -1.41
CA LYS A 81 -15.09 -12.52 -1.76
C LYS A 81 -15.73 -11.54 -2.74
N PHE A 82 -15.31 -10.29 -2.72
CA PHE A 82 -15.90 -9.23 -3.55
C PHE A 82 -14.89 -8.55 -4.48
N VAL A 83 -13.64 -8.43 -4.06
CA VAL A 83 -12.57 -7.77 -4.82
C VAL A 83 -11.27 -8.53 -4.64
N LYS A 84 -10.54 -8.73 -5.75
CA LYS A 84 -9.27 -9.44 -5.74
C LYS A 84 -8.07 -8.50 -5.75
N GLU A 85 -8.19 -7.39 -6.45
CA GLU A 85 -7.10 -6.44 -6.61
C GLU A 85 -7.64 -5.02 -6.81
N LEU A 86 -6.98 -4.01 -6.24
CA LEU A 86 -7.16 -2.60 -6.57
C LEU A 86 -5.79 -1.91 -6.62
N ARG A 87 -5.54 -1.18 -7.69
CA ARG A 87 -4.48 -0.16 -7.78
C ARG A 87 -5.10 1.21 -7.53
N VAL A 88 -4.70 1.85 -6.45
CA VAL A 88 -5.17 3.18 -6.03
C VAL A 88 -4.17 4.24 -6.42
N SER A 89 -4.61 5.19 -7.24
CA SER A 89 -3.90 6.41 -7.63
C SER A 89 -4.67 7.65 -7.13
N PHE A 90 -4.05 8.82 -7.28
CA PHE A 90 -4.69 10.11 -7.03
C PHE A 90 -4.69 10.94 -8.32
N GLU A 91 -5.90 11.27 -8.80
CA GLU A 91 -6.18 11.94 -10.09
C GLU A 91 -7.28 12.97 -9.86
N ASP A 92 -7.11 14.19 -10.38
CA ASP A 92 -8.14 15.25 -10.36
C ASP A 92 -8.76 15.51 -8.97
N GLY A 93 -7.96 15.44 -7.91
CA GLY A 93 -8.43 15.69 -6.53
C GLY A 93 -9.25 14.55 -5.92
N VAL A 94 -9.24 13.35 -6.51
CA VAL A 94 -9.92 12.16 -5.99
C VAL A 94 -9.01 10.93 -6.02
N TYR A 95 -9.27 9.99 -5.13
CA TYR A 95 -8.68 8.66 -5.20
C TYR A 95 -9.39 7.85 -6.28
N VAL A 96 -8.61 7.24 -7.16
CA VAL A 96 -9.12 6.37 -8.23
C VAL A 96 -8.56 4.97 -8.01
N ALA A 97 -9.44 4.00 -7.80
CA ALA A 97 -9.10 2.60 -7.60
C ALA A 97 -9.51 1.79 -8.82
N ARG A 98 -8.54 1.27 -9.55
CA ARG A 98 -8.76 0.41 -10.73
C ARG A 98 -8.31 -1.00 -10.41
N GLY A 99 -9.11 -1.99 -10.77
CA GLY A 99 -8.74 -3.38 -10.46
C GLY A 99 -9.78 -4.39 -10.93
N VAL A 100 -9.85 -5.51 -10.21
CA VAL A 100 -10.64 -6.67 -10.61
C VAL A 100 -11.50 -7.16 -9.45
N ASN A 101 -12.79 -7.35 -9.70
CA ASN A 101 -13.73 -7.90 -8.72
C ASN A 101 -13.59 -9.43 -8.59
N ALA A 102 -14.34 -10.05 -7.68
CA ALA A 102 -14.30 -11.50 -7.48
C ALA A 102 -14.66 -12.31 -8.75
N ASP A 103 -15.53 -11.77 -9.61
CA ASP A 103 -15.97 -12.38 -10.86
C ASP A 103 -14.95 -12.21 -12.01
N GLY A 104 -13.82 -11.55 -11.78
CA GLY A 104 -12.83 -11.26 -12.83
C GLY A 104 -13.19 -10.04 -13.69
N LYS A 105 -14.23 -9.28 -13.35
CA LYS A 105 -14.61 -8.07 -14.08
C LYS A 105 -13.73 -6.90 -13.64
N LYS A 106 -13.32 -6.08 -14.61
CA LYS A 106 -12.63 -4.82 -14.35
C LYS A 106 -13.59 -3.85 -13.66
N ILE A 107 -13.09 -3.17 -12.64
CA ILE A 107 -13.82 -2.15 -11.89
C ILE A 107 -12.96 -0.90 -11.78
N GLU A 108 -13.61 0.26 -11.88
CA GLU A 108 -13.05 1.55 -11.52
C GLU A 108 -13.97 2.16 -10.45
N LEU A 109 -13.37 2.54 -9.33
CA LEU A 109 -14.06 3.24 -8.25
C LEU A 109 -13.37 4.57 -7.99
N ARG A 110 -14.15 5.59 -7.66
CA ARG A 110 -13.65 6.93 -7.35
C ARG A 110 -14.17 7.38 -6.00
N GLY A 111 -13.39 8.17 -5.28
CA GLY A 111 -13.88 8.80 -4.06
C GLY A 111 -12.82 9.49 -3.23
N LYS A 112 -13.11 9.64 -1.94
CA LYS A 112 -12.39 10.52 -1.01
C LYS A 112 -12.26 9.88 0.36
N ARG A 113 -11.35 10.40 1.18
CA ARG A 113 -11.38 10.17 2.62
C ARG A 113 -12.41 11.10 3.25
N ASP A 114 -13.11 10.59 4.26
CA ASP A 114 -13.88 11.43 5.16
C ASP A 114 -13.05 11.88 6.37
N ASP A 115 -13.62 12.76 7.19
CA ASP A 115 -12.97 13.34 8.38
C ASP A 115 -12.59 12.29 9.44
N SER A 116 -13.17 11.08 9.36
CA SER A 116 -12.82 9.95 10.24
C SER A 116 -11.62 9.14 9.75
N GLY A 117 -11.03 9.54 8.61
CA GLY A 117 -9.93 8.84 7.95
C GLY A 117 -10.38 7.65 7.10
N LYS A 118 -11.69 7.42 6.96
CA LYS A 118 -12.24 6.33 6.16
C LYS A 118 -12.20 6.71 4.68
N LEU A 119 -11.50 5.91 3.89
CA LEU A 119 -11.52 6.00 2.42
C LEU A 119 -12.81 5.38 1.90
N VAL A 120 -13.59 6.12 1.12
CA VAL A 120 -14.83 5.66 0.49
C VAL A 120 -14.66 5.74 -1.03
N LEU A 121 -14.85 4.61 -1.70
CA LEU A 121 -14.69 4.46 -3.15
C LEU A 121 -16.00 3.94 -3.74
N THR A 122 -16.54 4.62 -4.75
CA THR A 122 -17.81 4.27 -5.39
C THR A 122 -17.62 3.99 -6.87
N ASN A 123 -18.32 2.97 -7.35
CA ASN A 123 -18.49 2.72 -8.77
C ASN A 123 -19.54 3.70 -9.34
N ALA A 124 -19.28 4.25 -10.52
CA ALA A 124 -20.26 5.10 -11.21
C ALA A 124 -21.48 4.26 -11.65
N GLU A 125 -21.23 3.02 -12.07
CA GLU A 125 -22.24 2.07 -12.52
C GLU A 125 -22.76 1.17 -11.38
N MET A 126 -23.73 0.31 -11.70
CA MET A 126 -24.26 -0.69 -10.76
C MET A 126 -23.38 -1.94 -10.62
N THR A 127 -22.15 -1.90 -11.13
CA THR A 127 -21.19 -3.00 -11.02
C THR A 127 -20.83 -3.26 -9.56
N LEU A 128 -20.71 -4.55 -9.20
CA LEU A 128 -20.45 -4.97 -7.82
C LEU A 128 -18.94 -5.14 -7.53
N PRO A 129 -18.48 -4.75 -6.33
CA PRO A 129 -19.21 -3.94 -5.35
C PRO A 129 -19.41 -2.50 -5.84
N SER A 130 -20.58 -1.91 -5.56
CA SER A 130 -20.89 -0.53 -5.96
C SER A 130 -20.20 0.49 -5.06
N ARG A 131 -19.90 0.12 -3.82
CA ARG A 131 -19.11 0.93 -2.89
C ARG A 131 -18.22 0.06 -2.03
N ILE A 132 -16.98 0.49 -1.86
CA ILE A 132 -15.99 -0.10 -0.97
C ILE A 132 -15.56 0.99 -0.01
N SER A 133 -15.35 0.64 1.26
CA SER A 133 -14.67 1.55 2.16
C SER A 133 -13.64 0.85 3.03
N PHE A 134 -12.54 1.56 3.27
CA PHE A 134 -11.42 1.13 4.09
C PHE A 134 -11.23 2.11 5.23
N ARG A 135 -11.02 1.60 6.43
CA ARG A 135 -10.61 2.42 7.57
C ARG A 135 -9.77 1.57 8.52
N THR A 136 -8.82 2.20 9.18
CA THR A 136 -8.16 1.57 10.33
C THR A 136 -8.87 1.94 11.63
N VAL A 137 -8.72 1.08 12.64
CA VAL A 137 -9.17 1.29 14.01
C VAL A 137 -8.13 0.71 14.97
N ALA A 138 -8.31 0.93 16.27
CA ALA A 138 -7.38 0.48 17.31
C ALA A 138 -5.93 0.91 17.01
N ALA A 139 -5.74 2.20 16.74
CA ALA A 139 -4.45 2.81 16.40
C ALA A 139 -3.74 2.08 15.24
N GLY A 140 -4.46 1.84 14.13
CA GLY A 140 -3.90 1.22 12.93
C GLY A 140 -3.73 -0.31 13.00
N LYS A 141 -4.02 -0.95 14.14
CA LYS A 141 -3.82 -2.40 14.33
C LYS A 141 -4.95 -3.25 13.74
N ARG A 142 -6.11 -2.65 13.48
CA ARG A 142 -7.26 -3.29 12.83
C ARG A 142 -7.71 -2.51 11.61
N MET A 143 -8.20 -3.21 10.61
CA MET A 143 -8.83 -2.64 9.41
C MET A 143 -10.25 -3.16 9.30
N VAL A 144 -11.17 -2.28 8.94
CA VAL A 144 -12.54 -2.65 8.57
C VAL A 144 -12.74 -2.32 7.11
N VAL A 145 -13.11 -3.31 6.33
CA VAL A 145 -13.46 -3.18 4.91
C VAL A 145 -14.94 -3.45 4.73
N SER A 146 -15.70 -2.48 4.22
CA SER A 146 -17.14 -2.66 3.96
C SER A 146 -17.40 -2.70 2.46
N PHE A 147 -18.21 -3.66 2.04
CA PHE A 147 -18.65 -3.83 0.65
C PHE A 147 -20.16 -3.63 0.59
N GLU A 148 -20.61 -2.80 -0.36
CA GLU A 148 -22.02 -2.44 -0.49
C GLU A 148 -22.46 -2.47 -1.96
N ARG A 149 -23.74 -2.74 -2.17
CA ARG A 149 -24.41 -2.59 -3.47
C ARG A 149 -25.30 -1.37 -3.46
N LYS A 150 -25.41 -0.72 -4.61
CA LYS A 150 -26.34 0.38 -4.84
C LYS A 150 -27.74 -0.18 -5.09
N LEU A 151 -28.74 0.35 -4.38
CA LEU A 151 -30.18 0.06 -4.59
C LEU A 151 -30.88 1.18 -5.36
N SER A 152 -30.48 2.43 -5.11
CA SER A 152 -30.94 3.62 -5.83
C SER A 152 -29.83 4.67 -5.84
N ALA A 153 -30.08 5.87 -6.40
CA ALA A 153 -29.09 6.95 -6.44
C ALA A 153 -28.44 7.23 -5.06
N ALA A 154 -29.23 7.20 -3.99
CA ALA A 154 -28.78 7.50 -2.62
C ALA A 154 -28.69 6.28 -1.69
N LEU A 155 -29.37 5.18 -2.02
CA LEU A 155 -29.49 4.03 -1.11
C LEU A 155 -28.46 2.94 -1.43
N TYR A 156 -27.73 2.53 -0.39
CA TYR A 156 -26.81 1.41 -0.43
C TYR A 156 -27.23 0.36 0.60
N THR A 157 -27.01 -0.91 0.28
CA THR A 157 -27.14 -2.01 1.25
C THR A 157 -25.85 -2.82 1.31
N ARG A 158 -25.57 -3.38 2.49
CA ARG A 158 -24.34 -4.12 2.76
C ARG A 158 -24.37 -5.47 2.03
N LEU A 159 -23.27 -5.75 1.33
CA LEU A 159 -22.96 -7.08 0.80
C LEU A 159 -22.16 -7.89 1.82
N GLY A 160 -21.23 -7.24 2.52
CA GLY A 160 -20.48 -7.83 3.61
C GLY A 160 -19.46 -6.87 4.19
N GLU A 161 -18.84 -7.28 5.29
CA GLU A 161 -17.80 -6.52 5.98
C GLU A 161 -16.70 -7.45 6.46
N VAL A 162 -15.45 -7.05 6.26
CA VAL A 162 -14.27 -7.75 6.79
C VAL A 162 -13.71 -6.96 7.94
N GLY A 163 -13.60 -7.61 9.11
CA GLY A 163 -12.78 -7.13 10.21
C GLY A 163 -11.44 -7.86 10.20
N ALA A 164 -10.36 -7.15 9.90
CA ALA A 164 -9.02 -7.69 9.80
C ALA A 164 -8.07 -7.15 10.87
N THR A 165 -7.16 -8.00 11.32
CA THR A 165 -6.04 -7.65 12.19
C THR A 165 -4.78 -7.59 11.35
N ARG A 166 -3.94 -6.59 11.61
CA ARG A 166 -2.65 -6.42 10.94
C ARG A 166 -1.69 -7.53 11.40
N LYS A 167 -1.08 -8.27 10.47
CA LYS A 167 0.03 -9.18 10.81
C LYS A 167 1.21 -8.33 11.29
N GLY A 168 1.85 -8.68 12.41
CA GLY A 168 2.82 -7.81 13.07
C GLY A 168 2.22 -6.95 14.20
N SER A 169 0.88 -6.84 14.31
CA SER A 169 0.30 -6.12 15.44
C SER A 169 0.31 -6.99 16.69
N MET A 170 0.72 -6.41 17.82
CA MET A 170 0.86 -7.03 19.15
C MET A 170 -0.47 -7.51 19.78
N PHE A 171 -1.47 -7.88 18.96
CA PHE A 171 -2.75 -8.43 19.40
C PHE A 171 -2.58 -9.92 19.76
N GLY A 172 -2.01 -10.17 20.94
CA GLY A 172 -1.78 -11.51 21.49
C GLY A 172 -0.63 -11.48 22.49
N LYS A 173 -0.73 -12.23 23.60
CA LYS A 173 0.25 -12.21 24.70
C LYS A 173 1.66 -12.60 24.18
N GLY A 174 2.64 -11.72 24.39
CA GLY A 174 4.04 -12.11 24.65
C GLY A 174 5.02 -12.23 23.49
N VAL A 175 4.65 -11.98 22.23
CA VAL A 175 5.62 -12.01 21.11
C VAL A 175 5.97 -10.60 20.68
N GLN A 176 7.20 -10.15 20.93
CA GLN A 176 7.77 -8.96 20.29
C GLN A 176 7.97 -9.28 18.80
N GLU A 177 6.94 -9.02 17.98
CA GLU A 177 7.08 -9.09 16.54
C GLU A 177 7.80 -7.84 16.03
N VAL A 178 8.73 -8.04 15.10
CA VAL A 178 9.42 -6.94 14.41
C VAL A 178 8.41 -6.14 13.59
N VAL A 179 8.32 -4.83 13.82
CA VAL A 179 7.34 -3.93 13.20
C VAL A 179 7.99 -3.07 12.12
N CYS A 180 7.25 -2.84 11.03
CA CYS A 180 7.59 -1.88 9.99
C CYS A 180 7.47 -0.46 10.54
N ILE A 181 8.59 0.28 10.53
CA ILE A 181 8.66 1.63 11.06
C ILE A 181 7.76 2.64 10.32
N VAL A 182 7.51 2.41 9.03
CA VAL A 182 6.67 3.25 8.18
C VAL A 182 5.18 2.98 8.42
N SER A 183 4.76 1.72 8.25
CA SER A 183 3.34 1.37 8.19
C SER A 183 2.78 0.75 9.47
N GLY A 184 3.62 0.32 10.40
CA GLY A 184 3.22 -0.49 11.55
C GLY A 184 2.90 -1.96 11.23
N GLY A 185 3.10 -2.41 9.99
CA GLY A 185 2.96 -3.83 9.57
C GLY A 185 4.07 -4.74 10.10
N LYS A 186 4.04 -6.03 9.76
CA LYS A 186 5.16 -6.95 10.02
C LYS A 186 6.42 -6.49 9.28
N GLY A 187 7.48 -6.16 10.02
CA GLY A 187 8.78 -5.84 9.47
C GLY A 187 9.50 -7.12 9.03
N THR A 188 10.01 -7.13 7.81
CA THR A 188 10.68 -8.29 7.21
C THR A 188 12.05 -7.96 6.63
N MET A 189 12.29 -6.68 6.31
CA MET A 189 13.55 -6.22 5.73
C MET A 189 14.22 -5.19 6.65
N PRO A 190 15.51 -5.32 6.96
CA PRO A 190 16.23 -4.34 7.76
C PRO A 190 16.54 -3.06 6.95
N VAL A 191 16.53 -1.91 7.61
CA VAL A 191 17.01 -0.61 7.13
C VAL A 191 17.79 0.06 8.25
N THR A 192 18.75 0.92 7.93
CA THR A 192 19.63 1.54 8.93
C THR A 192 19.55 3.05 8.86
N PHE A 193 19.45 3.71 10.02
CA PHE A 193 19.57 5.16 10.13
C PHE A 193 20.31 5.50 11.42
N GLU A 194 21.31 6.39 11.34
CA GLU A 194 22.15 6.80 12.49
C GLU A 194 22.76 5.60 13.26
N GLY A 195 23.20 4.57 12.55
CA GLY A 195 23.79 3.36 13.16
C GLY A 195 22.79 2.45 13.89
N LYS A 196 21.48 2.75 13.84
CA LYS A 196 20.41 1.90 14.41
C LYS A 196 19.67 1.15 13.30
N THR A 197 19.41 -0.13 13.55
CA THR A 197 18.62 -0.98 12.64
C THR A 197 17.13 -0.84 12.94
N TYR A 198 16.36 -0.55 11.90
CA TYR A 198 14.91 -0.56 11.85
C TYR A 198 14.43 -1.58 10.82
N TYR A 199 13.13 -1.80 10.73
CA TYR A 199 12.57 -2.76 9.77
C TYR A 199 11.43 -2.16 8.97
N VAL A 200 11.23 -2.68 7.75
CA VAL A 200 10.15 -2.29 6.83
C VAL A 200 9.48 -3.53 6.23
N CYS A 201 8.23 -3.39 5.79
CA CYS A 201 7.40 -4.52 5.31
C CYS A 201 7.50 -4.80 3.81
N CYS A 202 7.89 -3.81 2.99
CA CYS A 202 8.01 -3.94 1.55
C CYS A 202 9.09 -3.00 0.99
N THR A 203 9.47 -3.21 -0.26
CA THR A 203 10.45 -2.38 -0.98
C THR A 203 10.02 -0.92 -1.05
N GLY A 204 8.74 -0.64 -1.27
CA GLY A 204 8.27 0.73 -1.27
C GLY A 204 8.40 1.43 0.09
N CYS A 205 8.17 0.73 1.21
CA CYS A 205 8.47 1.28 2.54
C CYS A 205 9.97 1.51 2.77
N ARG A 206 10.85 0.67 2.18
CA ARG A 206 12.30 0.88 2.24
C ARG A 206 12.71 2.14 1.48
N ASP A 207 12.19 2.29 0.27
CA ASP A 207 12.53 3.42 -0.60
C ASP A 207 12.03 4.73 0.04
N TYR A 208 10.80 4.72 0.57
CA TYR A 208 10.25 5.84 1.35
C TYR A 208 11.06 6.15 2.62
N PHE A 209 11.51 5.12 3.34
CA PHE A 209 12.38 5.29 4.51
C PHE A 209 13.70 5.95 4.15
N ASN A 210 14.36 5.50 3.08
CA ASN A 210 15.66 6.05 2.67
C ASN A 210 15.59 7.53 2.30
N GLU A 211 14.42 8.03 1.90
CA GLU A 211 14.21 9.44 1.54
C GLU A 211 13.79 10.30 2.73
N ASN A 212 13.08 9.72 3.71
CA ASN A 212 12.43 10.47 4.81
C ASN A 212 12.82 9.93 6.20
N ALA A 213 14.02 9.35 6.32
CA ALA A 213 14.41 8.55 7.49
C ALA A 213 14.30 9.30 8.83
N ALA A 214 14.77 10.56 8.88
CA ALA A 214 14.76 11.36 10.09
C ALA A 214 13.33 11.59 10.63
N GLU A 215 12.40 11.97 9.75
CA GLU A 215 11.00 12.22 10.08
C GLU A 215 10.29 10.93 10.53
N ILE A 216 10.43 9.86 9.76
CA ILE A 216 9.84 8.55 10.06
C ILE A 216 10.32 8.03 11.42
N VAL A 217 11.62 8.16 11.70
CA VAL A 217 12.20 7.73 12.97
C VAL A 217 11.69 8.59 14.14
N ALA A 218 11.52 9.90 13.94
CA ALA A 218 10.94 10.78 14.95
C ALA A 218 9.48 10.38 15.25
N GLU A 219 8.65 10.20 14.22
CA GLU A 219 7.27 9.74 14.40
C GLU A 219 7.18 8.39 15.11
N TYR A 220 8.03 7.44 14.72
CA TYR A 220 8.06 6.12 15.32
C TYR A 220 8.38 6.19 16.81
N ARG A 221 9.40 6.97 17.19
CA ARG A 221 9.74 7.20 18.61
C ARG A 221 8.55 7.79 19.37
N MET A 222 7.84 8.75 18.79
CA MET A 222 6.63 9.34 19.40
C MET A 222 5.49 8.32 19.57
N LYS A 223 5.29 7.42 18.59
CA LYS A 223 4.26 6.36 18.66
C LYS A 223 4.61 5.29 19.71
N GLN A 224 5.88 4.98 19.91
CA GLN A 224 6.33 4.05 20.96
C GLN A 224 6.11 4.61 22.37
N LEU A 225 6.26 5.93 22.56
CA LEU A 225 6.02 6.58 23.86
C LEU A 225 4.53 6.65 24.26
N LYS A 226 3.60 6.46 23.31
CA LYS A 226 2.15 6.52 23.53
C LYS A 226 1.48 5.16 23.74
N ASN A 227 2.22 4.05 23.58
CA ASN A 227 1.74 2.69 23.87
C ASN A 227 2.34 2.19 25.18
#